data_AF-A0A4R5KMT1-F1
#
_entry.id   AF-A0A4R5KMT1-F1
#
_cell.length_a   1.000
_cell.length_b   1.000
_cell.length_c   1.000
_cell.angle_alpha   90.00
_cell.angle_beta   90.00
_cell.angle_gamma   90.00
#
_symmetry.space_group_name_H-M   'P 1'
#
loop_
_entity.id
_entity.type
_entity.pdbx_description
1 polymer ?
#
loop_
_entity_poly.entity_id
_entity_poly.type
_entity_poly.pdbx_seq_one_letter_code
_entity_poly.pdbx_strand_id
1 'polypeptide(L)'
;MDNELATVDPETNELTYEKPTRVIRLDYKGDLYRVQNRSNDFAVTADHTMLVRKWDESARTLSDDFSFVPMKDVGWYAGLMATVQFNGAAAQSDTYTLPGIPGYKRASQREDLKVPMQSWLHFLGIYLAEGTMLRDAHPNKIQIAASKEREKDFVRQTLADLGVKALELKDRFTFANARIYRHMEDLGLKGIYAAEKFVPGFVFELPGSQITHLLEGHRAGDGSFQNGQWTHYTASPQLAEDMQRLIFLAGGKTGMSTRAARASQMKDGREVHGVHPERSVRHLKGVTTCIERKKDVTVEHYEGPVYCAEVPTHHTLVTRRNGKILISGNCTANAALGTLACDPFFEPGLAAALNEAKAIELYTAETKLDDSQMPGHYPPDDTGSTGPWSMRALEQWGWIDDYVHTRSTHIALGLLNKGPISIGVPWLSSMFTPDKTGTIHVDPSSGLAGGHQVAVVGNDAQGQRIYIRNSWGEGWGIDGHAWLSWAELEYLLSEGGGDVVQPIKHR
;
A
#
# COMPACT_ATOMS: atom_id res chain seq x y z
N MET A 1 -9.22 10.74 -9.53
CA MET A 1 -8.12 9.78 -9.36
C MET A 1 -8.80 8.45 -9.15
N ASP A 2 -8.76 7.57 -10.14
CA ASP A 2 -9.71 6.44 -10.19
C ASP A 2 -9.12 5.12 -9.70
N ASN A 3 -7.81 5.09 -9.41
CA ASN A 3 -7.12 3.88 -8.97
C ASN A 3 -7.20 3.71 -7.45
N GLU A 4 -7.61 2.53 -7.02
CA GLU A 4 -7.58 2.12 -5.63
C GLU A 4 -6.15 1.74 -5.20
N LEU A 5 -5.84 1.97 -3.92
CA LEU A 5 -4.60 1.59 -3.27
C LEU A 5 -4.89 0.53 -2.21
N ALA A 6 -3.92 -0.36 -1.99
CA ALA A 6 -4.07 -1.41 -0.99
C ALA A 6 -3.71 -0.87 0.40
N THR A 7 -4.59 -1.17 1.36
CA THR A 7 -4.45 -0.94 2.79
C THR A 7 -4.60 -2.27 3.53
N VAL A 8 -4.03 -2.37 4.72
CA VAL A 8 -3.99 -3.60 5.51
C VAL A 8 -4.35 -3.30 6.96
N ASP A 9 -5.32 -4.02 7.49
CA ASP A 9 -5.65 -4.01 8.92
C ASP A 9 -4.49 -4.63 9.72
N PRO A 10 -3.84 -3.88 10.63
CA PRO A 10 -2.73 -4.38 11.42
C PRO A 10 -3.10 -5.44 12.46
N GLU A 11 -4.39 -5.58 12.81
CA GLU A 11 -4.86 -6.57 13.79
C GLU A 11 -5.22 -7.90 13.12
N THR A 12 -5.91 -7.85 11.98
CA THR A 12 -6.39 -9.06 11.27
C THR A 12 -5.48 -9.50 10.14
N ASN A 13 -4.56 -8.63 9.70
CA ASN A 13 -3.80 -8.70 8.44
C ASN A 13 -4.68 -8.66 7.19
N GLU A 14 -5.96 -8.30 7.28
CA GLU A 14 -6.85 -8.23 6.12
C GLU A 14 -6.43 -7.10 5.17
N LEU A 15 -6.27 -7.43 3.89
CA LEU A 15 -5.98 -6.47 2.83
C LEU A 15 -7.26 -6.10 2.08
N THR A 16 -7.51 -4.81 1.96
CA THR A 16 -8.56 -4.22 1.13
C THR A 16 -7.98 -3.24 0.13
N TYR A 17 -8.75 -2.89 -0.90
CA TYR A 17 -8.41 -1.84 -1.85
C TYR A 17 -9.39 -0.69 -1.67
N GLU A 18 -8.86 0.52 -1.52
CA GLU A 18 -9.63 1.72 -1.23
C GLU A 18 -9.17 2.86 -2.11
N LYS A 19 -10.08 3.74 -2.50
CA LYS A 19 -9.68 4.97 -3.20
C LYS A 19 -8.89 5.86 -2.23
N PRO A 20 -7.72 6.37 -2.64
CA PRO A 20 -7.00 7.26 -1.77
C PRO A 20 -7.79 8.56 -1.58
N THR A 21 -7.91 9.01 -0.34
CA THR A 21 -8.50 10.32 0.00
C THR A 21 -7.54 11.45 -0.37
N ARG A 22 -6.23 11.17 -0.34
CA ARG A 22 -5.17 12.12 -0.69
C ARG A 22 -3.98 11.42 -1.33
N VAL A 23 -3.38 12.05 -2.34
CA VAL A 23 -2.05 11.68 -2.86
C VAL A 23 -1.13 12.86 -2.67
N ILE A 24 -0.01 12.60 -2.00
CA ILE A 24 0.91 13.60 -1.49
C ILE A 24 2.17 13.54 -2.36
N ARG A 25 2.62 14.70 -2.86
CA ARG A 25 3.93 14.90 -3.46
C ARG A 25 4.53 16.16 -2.86
N LEU A 26 5.66 16.03 -2.16
CA LEU A 26 6.31 17.13 -1.44
C LEU A 26 7.74 17.26 -1.92
N ASP A 27 8.22 18.48 -2.16
CA ASP A 27 9.66 18.69 -2.28
C ASP A 27 10.27 18.68 -0.87
N TYR A 28 11.08 17.65 -0.60
CA TYR A 28 11.67 17.38 0.70
C TYR A 28 13.17 17.69 0.65
N LYS A 29 13.63 18.38 1.69
CA LYS A 29 15.05 18.60 1.94
C LYS A 29 15.35 18.21 3.38
N GLY A 30 16.08 17.12 3.57
CA GLY A 30 16.36 16.59 4.90
C GLY A 30 16.90 15.17 4.86
N ASP A 31 16.86 14.53 6.02
CA ASP A 31 17.36 13.17 6.20
C ASP A 31 16.40 12.13 5.64
N LEU A 32 16.87 11.38 4.65
CA LEU A 32 16.15 10.27 4.07
C LEU A 32 16.70 8.96 4.64
N TYR A 33 15.82 8.20 5.29
CA TYR A 33 16.13 6.90 5.86
C TYR A 33 15.90 5.84 4.80
N ARG A 34 16.98 5.23 4.35
CA ARG A 34 16.97 4.23 3.30
C ARG A 34 17.28 2.85 3.88
N VAL A 35 16.44 1.89 3.53
CA VAL A 35 16.66 0.47 3.79
C VAL A 35 16.79 -0.24 2.46
N GLN A 36 17.91 -0.93 2.24
CA GLN A 36 18.12 -1.73 1.05
C GLN A 36 18.82 -3.04 1.41
N ASN A 37 18.04 -4.12 1.44
CA ASN A 37 18.54 -5.47 1.71
C ASN A 37 17.80 -6.53 0.88
N ARG A 38 18.02 -7.82 1.18
CA ARG A 38 17.43 -8.92 0.41
C ARG A 38 15.89 -8.92 0.44
N SER A 39 15.27 -8.44 1.51
CA SER A 39 13.81 -8.48 1.72
C SER A 39 13.13 -7.12 1.56
N ASN A 40 13.83 -6.03 1.83
CA ASN A 40 13.27 -4.67 1.87
C ASN A 40 14.05 -3.73 0.94
N ASP A 41 13.32 -2.84 0.28
CA ASP A 41 13.87 -1.68 -0.42
C ASP A 41 12.86 -0.54 -0.26
N PHE A 42 13.19 0.44 0.57
CA PHE A 42 12.36 1.64 0.76
C PHE A 42 13.23 2.82 1.17
N ALA A 43 12.72 4.02 0.93
CA ALA A 43 13.32 5.26 1.39
C ALA A 43 12.19 6.18 1.85
N VAL A 44 12.27 6.60 3.12
CA VAL A 44 11.22 7.38 3.78
C VAL A 44 11.84 8.52 4.57
N THR A 45 11.07 9.57 4.85
CA THR A 45 11.52 10.68 5.69
C THR A 45 11.67 10.23 7.14
N ALA A 46 12.42 11.00 7.94
CA ALA A 46 12.61 10.75 9.37
C ALA A 46 11.29 10.54 10.14
N ASP A 47 10.27 11.32 9.79
CA ASP A 47 8.97 11.33 10.47
C ASP A 47 7.91 10.45 9.79
N HIS A 48 8.29 9.69 8.76
CA HIS A 48 7.37 8.75 8.12
C HIS A 48 6.95 7.66 9.11
N THR A 49 5.64 7.49 9.27
CA THR A 49 5.06 6.50 10.17
C THR A 49 5.33 5.09 9.67
N MET A 50 6.06 4.29 10.43
CA MET A 50 6.35 2.88 10.15
C MET A 50 5.42 1.98 10.95
N LEU A 51 4.89 0.93 10.32
CA LEU A 51 4.15 -0.12 11.02
C LEU A 51 5.15 -1.22 11.45
N VAL A 52 5.42 -1.32 12.75
CA VAL A 52 6.48 -2.18 13.28
C VAL A 52 6.05 -2.98 14.52
N ARG A 53 6.54 -4.22 14.61
CA ARG A 53 6.67 -4.94 15.88
C ARG A 53 7.96 -4.46 16.55
N LYS A 54 7.86 -3.91 17.76
CA LYS A 54 8.99 -3.35 18.50
C LYS A 54 9.82 -4.47 19.12
N TRP A 55 11.13 -4.29 19.26
CA TRP A 55 11.95 -5.18 20.06
C TRP A 55 11.70 -4.94 21.56
N ASP A 56 11.34 -6.00 22.28
CA ASP A 56 11.22 -6.02 23.72
C ASP A 56 12.55 -6.50 24.33
N GLU A 57 13.23 -5.60 25.04
CA GLU A 57 14.53 -5.90 25.64
C GLU A 57 14.43 -6.88 26.82
N SER A 58 13.32 -6.88 27.56
CA SER A 58 13.11 -7.78 28.70
C SER A 58 12.85 -9.20 28.23
N ALA A 59 11.96 -9.36 27.25
CA ALA A 59 11.58 -10.66 26.70
C ALA A 59 12.56 -11.17 25.62
N ARG A 60 13.47 -10.30 25.13
CA ARG A 60 14.41 -10.57 24.04
C ARG A 60 13.74 -11.12 22.78
N THR A 61 12.59 -10.55 22.44
CA THR A 61 11.78 -10.94 21.28
C THR A 61 11.08 -9.71 20.69
N LEU A 62 10.46 -9.86 19.53
CA LEU A 62 9.56 -8.84 18.99
C LEU A 62 8.23 -8.87 19.75
N SER A 63 7.66 -7.70 20.05
CA SER A 63 6.29 -7.54 20.55
C SER A 63 5.32 -8.31 19.67
N ASP A 64 4.24 -8.86 20.22
CA ASP A 64 3.28 -9.62 19.40
C ASP A 64 2.51 -8.70 18.43
N ASP A 65 2.16 -7.51 18.91
CA ASP A 65 1.36 -6.54 18.14
C ASP A 65 2.22 -5.58 17.32
N PHE A 66 1.63 -5.09 16.24
CA PHE A 66 2.16 -3.99 15.45
C PHE A 66 1.86 -2.64 16.11
N SER A 67 2.75 -1.68 15.89
CA SER A 67 2.59 -0.30 16.37
C SER A 67 3.12 0.68 15.35
N PHE A 68 2.51 1.85 15.29
CA PHE A 68 2.97 2.96 14.47
C PHE A 68 4.10 3.72 15.17
N VAL A 69 5.22 3.90 14.47
CA VAL A 69 6.43 4.56 15.01
C VAL A 69 7.09 5.39 13.91
N PRO A 70 7.45 6.66 14.15
CA PRO A 70 8.25 7.43 13.20
C PRO A 70 9.56 6.71 12.86
N MET A 71 10.00 6.74 11.59
CA MET A 71 11.20 6.01 11.15
C MET A 71 12.45 6.35 11.99
N LYS A 72 12.61 7.62 12.38
CA LYS A 72 13.72 8.07 13.22
C LYS A 72 13.72 7.45 14.62
N ASP A 73 12.57 6.99 15.11
CA ASP A 73 12.37 6.43 16.46
C ASP A 73 12.30 4.90 16.46
N VAL A 74 12.34 4.26 15.28
CA VAL A 74 12.38 2.79 15.19
C VAL A 74 13.63 2.25 15.90
N GLY A 75 13.43 1.31 16.83
CA GLY A 75 14.51 0.74 17.65
C GLY A 75 15.62 0.05 16.87
N TRP A 76 16.61 -0.50 17.59
CA TRP A 76 17.77 -1.14 16.97
C TRP A 76 17.39 -2.37 16.12
N TYR A 77 16.28 -3.04 16.45
CA TYR A 77 15.69 -4.15 15.72
C TYR A 77 14.18 -4.00 15.69
N ALA A 78 13.56 -4.24 14.54
CA ALA A 78 12.10 -4.15 14.37
C ALA A 78 11.59 -5.17 13.38
N GLY A 79 10.42 -5.74 13.66
CA GLY A 79 9.67 -6.60 12.74
C GLY A 79 8.77 -5.77 11.84
N LEU A 80 8.73 -6.10 10.56
CA LEU A 80 7.87 -5.52 9.54
C LEU A 80 6.82 -6.55 9.11
N MET A 81 5.62 -6.07 8.81
CA MET A 81 4.57 -6.89 8.23
C MET A 81 4.98 -7.34 6.82
N ALA A 82 4.82 -8.63 6.52
CA ALA A 82 5.31 -9.23 5.28
C ALA A 82 4.28 -10.14 4.58
N THR A 83 3.11 -10.32 5.18
CA THR A 83 2.04 -11.23 4.74
C THR A 83 0.68 -10.59 5.03
N VAL A 84 -0.32 -10.96 4.24
CA VAL A 84 -1.70 -10.45 4.34
C VAL A 84 -2.71 -11.59 4.27
N GLN A 85 -3.94 -11.32 4.69
CA GLN A 85 -5.12 -12.11 4.38
C GLN A 85 -5.92 -11.37 3.31
N PHE A 86 -6.26 -12.01 2.21
CA PHE A 86 -7.04 -11.39 1.16
C PHE A 86 -8.32 -12.18 0.92
N ASN A 87 -9.46 -11.54 1.15
CA ASN A 87 -10.77 -12.17 1.00
C ASN A 87 -11.32 -12.10 -0.43
N GLY A 88 -10.71 -11.28 -1.30
CA GLY A 88 -11.17 -11.10 -2.67
C GLY A 88 -12.43 -10.23 -2.77
N ALA A 89 -12.73 -9.79 -3.99
CA ALA A 89 -14.00 -9.10 -4.30
C ALA A 89 -15.09 -10.11 -4.74
N ALA A 90 -14.69 -11.29 -5.21
CA ALA A 90 -15.59 -12.34 -5.65
C ALA A 90 -15.97 -13.25 -4.46
N ALA A 91 -17.24 -13.64 -4.40
CA ALA A 91 -17.70 -14.62 -3.42
C ALA A 91 -16.96 -15.96 -3.63
N GLN A 92 -16.45 -16.53 -2.54
CA GLN A 92 -15.81 -17.84 -2.58
C GLN A 92 -16.77 -18.90 -3.14
N SER A 93 -16.32 -19.64 -4.16
CA SER A 93 -17.06 -20.77 -4.72
C SER A 93 -16.17 -21.96 -4.93
N ASP A 94 -16.61 -23.14 -4.48
CA ASP A 94 -15.89 -24.39 -4.71
C ASP A 94 -16.02 -24.90 -6.15
N THR A 95 -16.84 -24.25 -6.97
CA THR A 95 -17.09 -24.62 -8.37
C THR A 95 -16.81 -23.47 -9.32
N TYR A 96 -16.34 -23.81 -10.52
CA TYR A 96 -16.21 -22.89 -11.64
C TYR A 96 -17.13 -23.35 -12.78
N THR A 97 -17.84 -22.41 -13.41
CA THR A 97 -18.72 -22.72 -14.55
C THR A 97 -17.97 -22.46 -15.85
N LEU A 98 -17.69 -23.51 -16.61
CA LEU A 98 -17.19 -23.41 -17.97
C LEU A 98 -18.40 -23.24 -18.93
N PRO A 99 -18.51 -22.11 -19.65
CA PRO A 99 -19.66 -21.85 -20.52
C PRO A 99 -19.83 -22.90 -21.60
N GLY A 100 -21.07 -23.32 -21.82
CA GLY A 100 -21.47 -24.19 -22.92
C GLY A 100 -21.33 -23.50 -24.28
N ILE A 101 -21.37 -24.30 -25.34
CA ILE A 101 -21.40 -23.81 -26.72
C ILE A 101 -22.71 -24.25 -27.39
N PRO A 102 -23.76 -23.41 -27.34
CA PRO A 102 -25.03 -23.72 -27.99
C PRO A 102 -24.86 -24.13 -29.46
N GLY A 103 -25.53 -25.22 -29.85
CA GLY A 103 -25.45 -25.76 -31.20
C GLY A 103 -24.13 -26.46 -31.58
N TYR A 104 -23.18 -26.63 -30.66
CA TYR A 104 -21.92 -27.30 -30.98
C TYR A 104 -22.10 -28.77 -31.36
N LYS A 105 -21.25 -29.26 -32.29
CA LYS A 105 -21.36 -30.61 -32.85
C LYS A 105 -21.26 -31.74 -31.81
N ARG A 106 -20.51 -31.54 -30.72
CA ARG A 106 -20.42 -32.51 -29.61
C ARG A 106 -21.41 -32.13 -28.51
N ALA A 107 -22.41 -32.99 -28.27
CA ALA A 107 -23.46 -32.75 -27.28
C ALA A 107 -22.91 -32.46 -25.87
N SER A 108 -21.83 -33.13 -25.46
CA SER A 108 -21.19 -32.93 -24.16
C SER A 108 -20.55 -31.56 -23.94
N GLN A 109 -20.49 -30.70 -24.98
CA GLN A 109 -19.94 -29.35 -24.92
C GLN A 109 -20.99 -28.25 -25.19
N ARG A 110 -22.28 -28.61 -25.30
CA ARG A 110 -23.36 -27.65 -25.60
C ARG A 110 -23.80 -26.84 -24.38
N GLU A 111 -23.97 -27.51 -23.26
CA GLU A 111 -24.40 -26.91 -21.99
C GLU A 111 -23.20 -26.47 -21.15
N ASP A 112 -23.45 -25.63 -20.15
CA ASP A 112 -22.48 -25.27 -19.12
C ASP A 112 -21.98 -26.50 -18.37
N LEU A 113 -20.70 -26.49 -17.98
CA LEU A 113 -20.12 -27.52 -17.13
C LEU A 113 -19.56 -26.89 -15.87
N LYS A 114 -20.11 -27.31 -14.72
CA LYS A 114 -19.51 -27.02 -13.42
C LYS A 114 -18.36 -27.98 -13.17
N VAL A 115 -17.20 -27.42 -12.84
CA VAL A 115 -15.98 -28.16 -12.45
C VAL A 115 -15.50 -27.66 -11.08
N PRO A 116 -14.67 -28.42 -10.35
CA PRO A 116 -14.07 -27.91 -9.12
C PRO A 116 -13.23 -26.66 -9.40
N MET A 117 -13.42 -25.59 -8.61
CA MET A 117 -12.65 -24.34 -8.73
C MET A 117 -11.15 -24.61 -8.60
N GLN A 118 -10.77 -25.41 -7.61
CA GLN A 118 -9.39 -25.86 -7.39
C GLN A 118 -8.79 -26.46 -8.67
N SER A 119 -9.46 -27.45 -9.29
CA SER A 119 -8.95 -28.11 -10.50
C SER A 119 -8.86 -27.16 -11.69
N TRP A 120 -9.79 -26.19 -11.80
CA TRP A 120 -9.72 -25.16 -12.83
C TRP A 120 -8.53 -24.21 -12.64
N LEU A 121 -8.27 -23.77 -11.40
CA LEU A 121 -7.12 -22.92 -11.08
C LEU A 121 -5.80 -23.68 -11.22
N HIS A 122 -5.73 -24.97 -10.84
CA HIS A 122 -4.60 -25.84 -11.12
C HIS A 122 -4.32 -25.92 -12.63
N PHE A 123 -5.36 -26.07 -13.45
CA PHE A 123 -5.25 -26.09 -14.91
C PHE A 123 -4.76 -24.76 -15.50
N LEU A 124 -5.30 -23.62 -15.04
CA LEU A 124 -4.83 -22.30 -15.47
C LEU A 124 -3.37 -22.08 -15.07
N GLY A 125 -2.99 -22.44 -13.84
CA GLY A 125 -1.62 -22.34 -13.35
C GLY A 125 -0.63 -23.12 -14.22
N ILE A 126 -0.92 -24.41 -14.45
CA ILE A 126 -0.04 -25.26 -15.28
C ILE A 126 -0.04 -24.84 -16.75
N TYR A 127 -1.15 -24.27 -17.26
CA TYR A 127 -1.17 -23.71 -18.61
C TYR A 127 -0.27 -22.47 -18.72
N LEU A 128 -0.31 -21.56 -17.74
CA LEU A 128 0.56 -20.39 -17.72
C LEU A 128 2.03 -20.79 -17.63
N ALA A 129 2.35 -21.91 -16.98
CA ALA A 129 3.70 -22.48 -16.98
C ALA A 129 4.05 -23.11 -18.33
N GLU A 130 3.34 -24.17 -18.74
CA GLU A 130 3.78 -25.13 -19.77
C GLU A 130 2.80 -25.27 -20.96
N GLY A 131 1.72 -24.49 -20.95
CA GLY A 131 0.61 -24.60 -21.89
C GLY A 131 0.81 -23.85 -23.21
N THR A 132 0.15 -24.34 -24.25
CA THR A 132 0.03 -23.69 -25.56
C THR A 132 -1.30 -24.03 -26.23
N MET A 133 -2.03 -23.00 -26.67
CA MET A 133 -3.18 -23.14 -27.59
C MET A 133 -2.68 -23.22 -29.04
N LEU A 134 -2.99 -24.32 -29.73
CA LEU A 134 -2.60 -24.49 -31.14
C LEU A 134 -3.52 -23.68 -32.08
N ARG A 135 -2.94 -23.25 -33.20
CA ARG A 135 -3.58 -22.43 -34.24
C ARG A 135 -4.37 -23.25 -35.26
N ASP A 136 -4.97 -22.56 -36.21
CA ASP A 136 -6.06 -22.96 -37.12
C ASP A 136 -5.94 -24.32 -37.83
N ALA A 137 -4.73 -24.84 -38.04
CA ALA A 137 -4.54 -26.21 -38.55
C ALA A 137 -5.09 -27.30 -37.61
N HIS A 138 -5.27 -26.98 -36.32
CA HIS A 138 -5.76 -27.88 -35.28
C HIS A 138 -6.78 -27.18 -34.37
N PRO A 139 -8.04 -27.00 -34.82
CA PRO A 139 -9.02 -26.22 -34.09
C PRO A 139 -9.29 -26.80 -32.70
N ASN A 140 -9.34 -25.91 -31.69
CA ASN A 140 -9.63 -26.23 -30.29
C ASN A 140 -8.61 -27.13 -29.58
N LYS A 141 -7.37 -27.22 -30.10
CA LYS A 141 -6.35 -28.11 -29.56
C LYS A 141 -5.44 -27.36 -28.59
N ILE A 142 -5.21 -27.96 -27.43
CA ILE A 142 -4.33 -27.47 -26.36
C ILE A 142 -3.21 -28.49 -26.14
N GLN A 143 -2.03 -28.00 -25.82
CA GLN A 143 -0.89 -28.80 -25.37
C GLN A 143 -0.37 -28.28 -24.04
N ILE A 144 0.11 -29.19 -23.20
CA ILE A 144 0.82 -28.88 -21.95
C ILE A 144 2.12 -29.69 -21.98
N ALA A 145 3.27 -29.03 -22.00
CA ALA A 145 4.55 -29.71 -21.91
C ALA A 145 4.72 -30.35 -20.51
N ALA A 146 5.20 -31.59 -20.48
CA ALA A 146 5.44 -32.32 -19.25
C ALA A 146 6.42 -33.46 -19.54
N SER A 147 7.62 -33.38 -18.97
CA SER A 147 8.69 -34.36 -19.24
C SER A 147 9.07 -35.19 -18.02
N LYS A 148 8.91 -34.64 -16.80
CA LYS A 148 9.18 -35.36 -15.55
C LYS A 148 7.92 -36.06 -15.04
N GLU A 149 8.04 -37.23 -14.43
CA GLU A 149 6.86 -37.99 -13.99
C GLU A 149 6.00 -37.22 -13.00
N ARG A 150 6.63 -36.50 -12.04
CA ARG A 150 5.90 -35.61 -11.12
C ARG A 150 5.01 -34.57 -11.82
N GLU A 151 5.47 -34.03 -12.96
CA GLU A 151 4.72 -33.03 -13.74
C GLU A 151 3.57 -33.73 -14.47
N LYS A 152 3.83 -34.93 -15.01
CA LYS A 152 2.81 -35.75 -15.67
C LYS A 152 1.72 -36.20 -14.74
N ASP A 153 2.05 -36.65 -13.53
CA ASP A 153 1.09 -37.04 -12.51
C ASP A 153 0.14 -35.88 -12.16
N PHE A 154 0.70 -34.68 -11.98
CA PHE A 154 -0.07 -33.48 -11.75
C PHE A 154 -1.02 -33.16 -12.92
N VAL A 155 -0.50 -33.10 -14.15
CA VAL A 155 -1.31 -32.82 -15.35
C VAL A 155 -2.40 -33.87 -15.54
N ARG A 156 -2.08 -35.16 -15.33
CA ARG A 156 -3.02 -36.26 -15.49
C ARG A 156 -4.18 -36.15 -14.51
N GLN A 157 -3.90 -35.85 -13.23
CA GLN A 157 -4.93 -35.65 -12.21
C GLN A 157 -5.77 -34.42 -12.52
N THR A 158 -5.15 -33.26 -12.80
CA THR A 158 -5.86 -32.02 -13.11
C THR A 158 -6.79 -32.18 -14.32
N LEU A 159 -6.34 -32.84 -15.38
CA LEU A 159 -7.19 -33.07 -16.57
C LEU A 159 -8.30 -34.09 -16.28
N ALA A 160 -8.05 -35.11 -15.46
CA ALA A 160 -9.07 -36.08 -15.06
C ALA A 160 -10.19 -35.41 -14.25
N ASP A 161 -9.86 -34.53 -13.30
CA ASP A 161 -10.82 -33.79 -12.48
C ASP A 161 -11.70 -32.84 -13.33
N LEU A 162 -11.16 -32.33 -14.44
CA LEU A 162 -11.90 -31.53 -15.41
C LEU A 162 -12.69 -32.38 -16.43
N GLY A 163 -12.64 -33.72 -16.33
CA GLY A 163 -13.27 -34.62 -17.29
C GLY A 163 -12.64 -34.58 -18.69
N VAL A 164 -11.38 -34.16 -18.79
CA VAL A 164 -10.65 -34.02 -20.06
C VAL A 164 -9.86 -35.27 -20.35
N LYS A 165 -10.19 -35.92 -21.46
CA LYS A 165 -9.39 -37.03 -22.01
C LYS A 165 -8.28 -36.45 -22.90
N ALA A 166 -7.04 -36.60 -22.47
CA ALA A 166 -5.85 -36.18 -23.21
C ALA A 166 -5.02 -37.36 -23.68
N LEU A 167 -4.35 -37.20 -24.82
CA LEU A 167 -3.29 -38.08 -25.28
C LEU A 167 -2.01 -37.69 -24.54
N GLU A 168 -1.53 -38.59 -23.69
CA GLU A 168 -0.23 -38.48 -23.04
C GLU A 168 0.87 -38.95 -23.99
N LEU A 169 1.84 -38.07 -24.25
CA LEU A 169 3.04 -38.36 -25.04
C LEU A 169 4.27 -38.35 -24.13
N LYS A 170 5.44 -38.63 -24.72
CA LYS A 170 6.70 -38.65 -23.97
C LYS A 170 6.98 -37.33 -23.26
N ASP A 171 6.69 -36.20 -23.90
CA ASP A 171 7.10 -34.85 -23.50
C ASP A 171 5.93 -33.87 -23.27
N ARG A 172 4.68 -34.31 -23.44
CA ARG A 172 3.50 -33.43 -23.35
C ARG A 172 2.19 -34.20 -23.23
N PHE A 173 1.14 -33.49 -22.82
CA PHE A 173 -0.26 -33.88 -23.00
C PHE A 173 -0.87 -33.07 -24.14
N THR A 174 -1.75 -33.68 -24.93
CA THR A 174 -2.51 -32.96 -25.95
C THR A 174 -3.97 -33.41 -26.02
N PHE A 175 -4.89 -32.45 -26.14
CA PHE A 175 -6.31 -32.72 -26.23
C PHE A 175 -7.03 -31.66 -27.06
N ALA A 176 -8.22 -32.01 -27.56
CA ALA A 176 -9.09 -31.09 -28.30
C ALA A 176 -10.42 -30.90 -27.56
N ASN A 177 -10.65 -29.71 -27.00
CA ASN A 177 -11.83 -29.36 -26.23
C ASN A 177 -12.24 -27.92 -26.57
N ALA A 178 -13.37 -27.75 -27.28
CA ALA A 178 -13.81 -26.43 -27.73
C ALA A 178 -14.33 -25.59 -26.58
N ARG A 179 -14.98 -26.21 -25.57
CA ARG A 179 -15.45 -25.50 -24.38
C ARG A 179 -14.29 -24.79 -23.67
N ILE A 180 -13.25 -25.55 -23.32
CA ILE A 180 -12.07 -25.00 -22.64
C ILE A 180 -11.35 -24.01 -23.56
N TYR A 181 -11.14 -24.36 -24.83
CA TYR A 181 -10.40 -23.50 -25.75
C TYR A 181 -11.06 -22.13 -25.95
N ARG A 182 -12.38 -22.09 -26.17
CA ARG A 182 -13.11 -20.82 -26.32
C ARG A 182 -13.14 -20.03 -25.03
N HIS A 183 -13.34 -20.70 -23.90
CA HIS A 183 -13.28 -20.02 -22.61
C HIS A 183 -11.90 -19.40 -22.35
N MET A 184 -10.82 -20.10 -22.71
CA MET A 184 -9.46 -19.53 -22.62
C MET A 184 -9.23 -18.38 -23.61
N GLU A 185 -9.87 -18.41 -24.79
CA GLU A 185 -9.90 -17.29 -25.74
C GLU A 185 -10.64 -16.09 -25.14
N ASP A 186 -11.78 -16.29 -24.48
CA ASP A 186 -12.54 -15.25 -23.78
C ASP A 186 -11.74 -14.64 -22.60
N LEU A 187 -10.89 -15.45 -21.95
CA LEU A 187 -9.91 -14.99 -20.97
C LEU A 187 -8.67 -14.30 -21.59
N GLY A 188 -8.62 -14.16 -22.91
CA GLY A 188 -7.56 -13.46 -23.63
C GLY A 188 -6.28 -14.25 -23.87
N LEU A 189 -6.28 -15.58 -23.68
CA LEU A 189 -5.07 -16.42 -23.75
C LEU A 189 -4.75 -16.95 -25.17
N LYS A 190 -5.60 -16.67 -26.16
CA LYS A 190 -5.39 -17.11 -27.54
C LYS A 190 -4.32 -16.27 -28.22
N GLY A 191 -3.34 -16.94 -28.82
CA GLY A 191 -2.28 -16.29 -29.58
C GLY A 191 -1.19 -15.64 -28.74
N ILE A 192 -1.26 -15.79 -27.41
CA ILE A 192 -0.29 -15.24 -26.46
C ILE A 192 0.96 -16.10 -26.39
N TYR A 193 2.12 -15.48 -26.56
CA TYR A 193 3.43 -16.13 -26.45
C TYR A 193 4.02 -16.01 -25.04
N ALA A 194 5.08 -16.77 -24.76
CA ALA A 194 5.69 -16.83 -23.42
C ALA A 194 6.08 -15.44 -22.84
N ALA A 195 6.56 -14.52 -23.68
CA ALA A 195 6.94 -13.16 -23.28
C ALA A 195 5.74 -12.20 -23.08
N GLU A 196 4.53 -12.64 -23.42
CA GLU A 196 3.29 -11.86 -23.37
C GLU A 196 2.26 -12.47 -22.40
N LYS A 197 2.58 -13.63 -21.79
CA LYS A 197 1.70 -14.30 -20.83
C LYS A 197 1.33 -13.35 -19.69
N PHE A 198 0.12 -13.51 -19.19
CA PHE A 198 -0.45 -12.77 -18.06
C PHE A 198 -1.46 -13.67 -17.33
N VAL A 199 -1.82 -13.30 -16.10
CA VAL A 199 -2.87 -13.98 -15.34
C VAL A 199 -4.23 -13.36 -15.68
N PRO A 200 -5.27 -14.15 -16.01
CA PRO A 200 -6.61 -13.61 -16.24
C PRO A 200 -7.18 -12.81 -15.05
N GLY A 201 -7.84 -11.69 -15.34
CA GLY A 201 -8.26 -10.69 -14.34
C GLY A 201 -9.06 -11.24 -13.16
N PHE A 202 -9.99 -12.17 -13.41
CA PHE A 202 -10.87 -12.74 -12.37
C PHE A 202 -10.10 -13.42 -11.24
N VAL A 203 -8.86 -13.87 -11.46
CA VAL A 203 -8.04 -14.53 -10.44
C VAL A 203 -7.67 -13.54 -9.33
N PHE A 204 -7.46 -12.27 -9.65
CA PHE A 204 -7.11 -11.23 -8.66
C PHE A 204 -8.28 -10.83 -7.76
N GLU A 205 -9.48 -11.27 -8.09
CA GLU A 205 -10.70 -11.05 -7.31
C GLU A 205 -11.00 -12.21 -6.36
N LEU A 206 -10.26 -13.33 -6.46
CA LEU A 206 -10.47 -14.51 -5.63
C LEU A 206 -9.83 -14.35 -4.24
N PRO A 207 -10.37 -15.03 -3.21
CA PRO A 207 -9.70 -15.16 -1.93
C PRO A 207 -8.30 -15.76 -2.07
N GLY A 208 -7.36 -15.35 -1.21
CA GLY A 208 -5.98 -15.83 -1.21
C GLY A 208 -5.85 -17.36 -1.11
N SER A 209 -6.79 -18.01 -0.42
CA SER A 209 -6.91 -19.47 -0.34
C SER A 209 -7.12 -20.12 -1.71
N GLN A 210 -7.92 -19.51 -2.59
CA GLN A 210 -8.14 -20.01 -3.95
C GLN A 210 -7.00 -19.63 -4.90
N ILE A 211 -6.45 -18.42 -4.77
CA ILE A 211 -5.24 -18.00 -5.52
C ILE A 211 -4.10 -19.01 -5.33
N THR A 212 -3.98 -19.58 -4.12
CA THR A 212 -2.98 -20.62 -3.82
C THR A 212 -3.06 -21.81 -4.78
N HIS A 213 -4.25 -22.23 -5.21
CA HIS A 213 -4.38 -23.32 -6.18
C HIS A 213 -3.78 -22.95 -7.55
N LEU A 214 -3.94 -21.71 -8.02
CA LEU A 214 -3.27 -21.31 -9.26
C LEU A 214 -1.75 -21.34 -9.11
N LEU A 215 -1.24 -20.84 -7.99
CA LEU A 215 0.21 -20.86 -7.68
C LEU A 215 0.76 -22.29 -7.59
N GLU A 216 0.00 -23.22 -7.02
CA GLU A 216 0.35 -24.65 -6.98
C GLU A 216 0.45 -25.27 -8.39
N GLY A 217 -0.54 -24.99 -9.24
CA GLY A 217 -0.55 -25.45 -10.63
C GLY A 217 0.61 -24.88 -11.43
N HIS A 218 0.90 -23.59 -11.25
CA HIS A 218 2.04 -22.95 -11.90
C HIS A 218 3.36 -23.55 -11.44
N ARG A 219 3.54 -23.73 -10.13
CA ARG A 219 4.73 -24.36 -9.52
C ARG A 219 4.95 -25.80 -10.00
N ALA A 220 3.89 -26.53 -10.30
CA ALA A 220 4.00 -27.91 -10.78
C ALA A 220 4.67 -27.99 -12.14
N GLY A 221 4.45 -27.01 -13.02
CA GLY A 221 5.07 -26.95 -14.35
C GLY A 221 6.39 -26.21 -14.34
N ASP A 222 6.40 -25.00 -13.78
CA ASP A 222 7.52 -24.07 -13.91
C ASP A 222 8.07 -23.59 -12.56
N GLY A 223 9.37 -23.35 -12.56
CA GLY A 223 10.12 -22.82 -11.44
C GLY A 223 11.08 -23.81 -10.77
N SER A 224 11.98 -23.21 -10.00
CA SER A 224 13.02 -23.92 -9.26
C SER A 224 12.68 -23.90 -7.78
N PHE A 225 12.58 -25.09 -7.17
CA PHE A 225 12.42 -25.23 -5.73
C PHE A 225 13.77 -25.58 -5.10
N GLN A 226 14.33 -24.66 -4.32
CA GLN A 226 15.62 -24.83 -3.66
C GLN A 226 15.54 -24.25 -2.25
N ASN A 227 16.08 -24.97 -1.25
CA ASN A 227 16.16 -24.51 0.14
C ASN A 227 14.81 -24.05 0.73
N GLY A 228 13.71 -24.71 0.37
CA GLY A 228 12.37 -24.35 0.84
C GLY A 228 11.77 -23.10 0.18
N GLN A 229 12.37 -22.61 -0.90
CA GLN A 229 11.95 -21.42 -1.64
C GLN A 229 11.59 -21.81 -3.08
N TRP A 230 10.45 -21.33 -3.56
CA TRP A 230 10.08 -21.46 -4.97
C TRP A 230 10.47 -20.18 -5.73
N THR A 231 11.09 -20.35 -6.89
CA THR A 231 11.43 -19.24 -7.79
C THR A 231 10.88 -19.52 -9.18
N HIS A 232 10.01 -18.65 -9.66
CA HIS A 232 9.51 -18.62 -11.04
C HIS A 232 10.40 -17.71 -11.89
N TYR A 233 10.64 -18.11 -13.14
CA TYR A 233 11.41 -17.33 -14.11
C TYR A 233 10.57 -17.07 -15.35
N THR A 234 10.51 -15.84 -15.82
CA THR A 234 9.76 -15.50 -17.03
C THR A 234 10.41 -14.37 -17.82
N ALA A 235 10.20 -14.42 -19.14
CA ALA A 235 10.49 -13.31 -20.04
C ALA A 235 9.38 -12.25 -20.03
N SER A 236 8.15 -12.63 -19.62
CA SER A 236 6.99 -11.73 -19.59
C SER A 236 7.10 -10.74 -18.42
N PRO A 237 7.10 -9.42 -18.68
CA PRO A 237 6.99 -8.42 -17.63
C PRO A 237 5.67 -8.55 -16.86
N GLN A 238 4.56 -8.72 -17.58
CA GLN A 238 3.24 -8.77 -16.97
C GLN A 238 3.06 -10.02 -16.09
N LEU A 239 3.47 -11.20 -16.58
CA LEU A 239 3.40 -12.42 -15.76
C LEU A 239 4.25 -12.29 -14.49
N ALA A 240 5.43 -11.65 -14.56
CA ALA A 240 6.26 -11.47 -13.37
C ALA A 240 5.57 -10.60 -12.30
N GLU A 241 4.93 -9.52 -12.74
CA GLU A 241 4.13 -8.62 -11.89
C GLU A 241 2.93 -9.34 -11.29
N ASP A 242 2.18 -10.06 -12.13
CA ASP A 242 1.01 -10.83 -11.76
C ASP A 242 1.36 -11.91 -10.73
N MET A 243 2.41 -12.70 -10.98
CA MET A 243 2.85 -13.75 -10.06
C MET A 243 3.35 -13.17 -8.73
N GLN A 244 4.02 -12.01 -8.73
CA GLN A 244 4.39 -11.35 -7.48
C GLN A 244 3.13 -10.93 -6.71
N ARG A 245 2.16 -10.30 -7.37
CA ARG A 245 0.89 -9.88 -6.77
C ARG A 245 0.12 -11.08 -6.20
N LEU A 246 -0.01 -12.17 -6.96
CA LEU A 246 -0.70 -13.37 -6.50
C LEU A 246 -0.03 -14.02 -5.30
N ILE A 247 1.31 -14.12 -5.26
CA ILE A 247 2.00 -14.65 -4.08
C ILE A 247 1.69 -13.78 -2.86
N PHE A 248 1.72 -12.46 -3.01
CA PHE A 248 1.40 -11.54 -1.92
C PHE A 248 -0.06 -11.68 -1.45
N LEU A 249 -1.03 -11.67 -2.37
CA LEU A 249 -2.46 -11.84 -2.06
C LEU A 249 -2.79 -13.22 -1.47
N ALA A 250 -2.02 -14.26 -1.82
CA ALA A 250 -2.12 -15.57 -1.20
C ALA A 250 -1.50 -15.63 0.22
N GLY A 251 -1.11 -14.48 0.79
CA GLY A 251 -0.46 -14.39 2.10
C GLY A 251 1.01 -14.81 2.11
N GLY A 252 1.62 -14.99 0.94
CA GLY A 252 3.01 -15.37 0.78
C GLY A 252 3.96 -14.18 0.80
N LYS A 253 5.12 -14.35 1.42
CA LYS A 253 6.22 -13.38 1.33
C LYS A 253 6.86 -13.48 -0.06
N THR A 254 7.03 -12.35 -0.74
CA THR A 254 7.51 -12.34 -2.13
C THR A 254 8.61 -11.31 -2.39
N GLY A 255 9.39 -11.55 -3.43
CA GLY A 255 10.32 -10.55 -3.95
C GLY A 255 10.74 -10.83 -5.37
N MET A 256 10.85 -9.78 -6.17
CA MET A 256 11.21 -9.86 -7.59
C MET A 256 12.62 -9.31 -7.86
N SER A 257 13.25 -9.75 -8.94
CA SER A 257 14.45 -9.12 -9.51
C SER A 257 14.55 -9.40 -11.00
N THR A 258 15.17 -8.49 -11.74
CA THR A 258 15.37 -8.62 -13.19
C THR A 258 16.86 -8.76 -13.49
N ARG A 259 17.19 -9.63 -14.45
CA ARG A 259 18.54 -9.81 -14.99
C ARG A 259 18.52 -9.56 -16.49
N ALA A 260 19.58 -8.91 -16.99
CA ALA A 260 19.74 -8.69 -18.42
C ALA A 260 19.82 -10.02 -19.19
N ALA A 261 19.42 -9.98 -20.46
CA ALA A 261 19.53 -11.12 -21.36
C ALA A 261 21.00 -11.53 -21.51
N ARG A 262 21.27 -12.83 -21.62
CA ARG A 262 22.64 -13.38 -21.68
C ARG A 262 22.73 -14.59 -22.60
N ALA A 263 23.94 -14.84 -23.08
CA ALA A 263 24.30 -16.13 -23.66
C ALA A 263 24.45 -17.17 -22.54
N SER A 264 23.99 -18.39 -22.80
CA SER A 264 24.16 -19.55 -21.92
C SER A 264 24.61 -20.75 -22.75
N GLN A 265 25.60 -21.49 -22.28
CA GLN A 265 26.00 -22.76 -22.91
C GLN A 265 25.17 -23.91 -22.34
N MET A 266 24.55 -24.67 -23.23
CA MET A 266 23.90 -25.94 -22.92
C MET A 266 24.96 -27.04 -22.68
N LYS A 267 24.56 -28.14 -22.04
CA LYS A 267 25.45 -29.28 -21.76
C LYS A 267 26.05 -29.94 -23.00
N ASP A 268 25.42 -29.76 -24.16
CA ASP A 268 25.87 -30.27 -25.46
C ASP A 268 26.72 -29.26 -26.25
N GLY A 269 27.15 -28.16 -25.61
CA GLY A 269 27.99 -27.13 -26.22
C GLY A 269 27.23 -26.09 -27.05
N ARG A 270 25.91 -26.24 -27.25
CA ARG A 270 25.12 -25.21 -27.95
C ARG A 270 25.03 -23.93 -27.12
N GLU A 271 25.27 -22.81 -27.77
CA GLU A 271 25.08 -21.49 -27.17
C GLU A 271 23.64 -21.00 -27.42
N VAL A 272 22.95 -20.62 -26.36
CA VAL A 272 21.59 -20.10 -26.39
C VAL A 272 21.64 -18.65 -25.94
N HIS A 273 21.24 -17.75 -26.83
CA HIS A 273 21.17 -16.32 -26.56
C HIS A 273 19.77 -15.95 -26.10
N GLY A 274 19.64 -15.48 -24.86
CA GLY A 274 18.40 -14.88 -24.40
C GLY A 274 18.10 -13.62 -25.21
N VAL A 275 16.87 -13.48 -25.70
CA VAL A 275 16.41 -12.28 -26.40
C VAL A 275 15.78 -11.27 -25.44
N HIS A 276 15.23 -11.76 -24.32
CA HIS A 276 14.54 -10.95 -23.33
C HIS A 276 15.23 -11.00 -21.96
N PRO A 277 15.12 -9.93 -21.15
CA PRO A 277 15.52 -9.97 -19.74
C PRO A 277 14.78 -11.09 -18.98
N GLU A 278 15.51 -11.77 -18.10
CA GLU A 278 14.96 -12.78 -17.20
C GLU A 278 14.43 -12.11 -15.93
N ARG A 279 13.15 -12.29 -15.63
CA ARG A 279 12.54 -11.85 -14.37
C ARG A 279 12.38 -13.05 -13.46
N SER A 280 12.92 -12.94 -12.24
CA SER A 280 12.77 -13.96 -11.22
C SER A 280 11.82 -13.48 -10.13
N VAL A 281 10.73 -14.21 -9.89
CA VAL A 281 9.77 -13.97 -8.81
C VAL A 281 9.96 -15.07 -7.78
N ARG A 282 10.13 -14.71 -6.51
CA ARG A 282 10.42 -15.66 -5.43
C ARG A 282 9.29 -15.68 -4.42
N HIS A 283 8.76 -16.87 -4.15
CA HIS A 283 7.97 -17.14 -2.95
C HIS A 283 8.95 -17.51 -1.82
N LEU A 284 9.17 -16.56 -0.91
CA LEU A 284 10.14 -16.62 0.17
C LEU A 284 9.60 -17.40 1.38
N LYS A 285 10.50 -18.05 2.11
CA LYS A 285 10.18 -18.74 3.36
C LYS A 285 9.94 -17.74 4.51
N GLY A 286 9.01 -18.09 5.39
CA GLY A 286 8.72 -17.37 6.63
C GLY A 286 7.67 -16.27 6.45
N VAL A 287 7.11 -15.84 7.58
CA VAL A 287 5.99 -14.88 7.63
C VAL A 287 6.41 -13.49 8.13
N THR A 288 7.68 -13.34 8.52
CA THR A 288 8.20 -12.10 9.10
C THR A 288 9.36 -11.56 8.27
N THR A 289 9.48 -10.25 8.25
CA THR A 289 10.66 -9.52 7.81
C THR A 289 11.12 -8.63 8.94
N CYS A 290 12.42 -8.36 9.04
CA CYS A 290 12.94 -7.46 10.05
C CYS A 290 13.90 -6.44 9.42
N ILE A 291 14.15 -5.37 10.16
CA ILE A 291 15.24 -4.43 9.91
C ILE A 291 16.09 -4.32 11.18
N GLU A 292 17.40 -4.30 10.99
CA GLU A 292 18.37 -4.00 12.04
C GLU A 292 19.01 -2.64 11.75
N ARG A 293 18.79 -1.65 12.62
CA ARG A 293 19.10 -0.24 12.33
C ARG A 293 20.56 -0.02 11.94
N LYS A 294 21.51 -0.64 12.63
CA LYS A 294 22.95 -0.47 12.34
C LYS A 294 23.39 -1.10 11.02
N LYS A 295 22.68 -2.11 10.55
CA LYS A 295 23.08 -2.94 9.41
C LYS A 295 22.33 -2.58 8.15
N ASP A 296 21.03 -2.32 8.28
CA ASP A 296 20.10 -2.21 7.17
C ASP A 296 19.71 -0.76 6.87
N VAL A 297 19.85 0.18 7.82
CA VAL A 297 19.40 1.58 7.67
C VAL A 297 20.60 2.49 7.39
N THR A 298 20.53 3.21 6.29
CA THR A 298 21.44 4.31 5.95
C THR A 298 20.67 5.61 5.94
N VAL A 299 21.25 6.68 6.50
CA VAL A 299 20.67 8.03 6.44
C VAL A 299 21.50 8.85 5.46
N GLU A 300 20.84 9.43 4.46
CA GLU A 300 21.46 10.32 3.49
C GLU A 300 20.70 11.64 3.42
N HIS A 301 21.42 12.75 3.27
CA HIS A 301 20.78 14.03 2.99
C HIS A 301 20.20 13.99 1.57
N TYR A 302 18.90 14.25 1.46
CA TYR A 302 18.17 14.20 0.21
C TYR A 302 17.49 15.55 -0.04
N GLU A 303 17.57 16.01 -1.27
CA GLU A 303 16.84 17.18 -1.76
C GLU A 303 16.11 16.75 -3.05
N GLY A 304 14.79 16.66 -2.97
CA GLY A 304 13.96 16.20 -4.08
C GLY A 304 12.55 15.81 -3.65
N PRO A 305 11.70 15.35 -4.58
CA PRO A 305 10.33 15.03 -4.25
C PRO A 305 10.23 13.72 -3.46
N VAL A 306 9.34 13.69 -2.46
CA VAL A 306 8.83 12.50 -1.77
C VAL A 306 7.34 12.36 -2.05
N TYR A 307 6.84 11.13 -1.94
CA TYR A 307 5.47 10.80 -2.29
C TYR A 307 4.84 9.96 -1.19
N CYS A 308 3.56 10.19 -0.91
CA CYS A 308 2.75 9.36 -0.03
C CYS A 308 1.31 9.32 -0.55
N ALA A 309 0.48 8.45 0.00
CA ALA A 309 -0.95 8.45 -0.24
C ALA A 309 -1.68 8.06 1.04
N GLU A 310 -2.88 8.59 1.18
CA GLU A 310 -3.74 8.37 2.33
C GLU A 310 -4.92 7.51 1.93
N VAL A 311 -5.16 6.48 2.72
CA VAL A 311 -6.25 5.52 2.58
C VAL A 311 -6.97 5.48 3.93
N PRO A 312 -8.30 5.55 3.92
CA PRO A 312 -9.09 5.99 5.07
C PRO A 312 -9.11 4.98 6.23
N THR A 313 -9.16 3.67 5.96
CA THR A 313 -9.62 2.73 7.01
C THR A 313 -8.55 2.34 8.04
N HIS A 314 -7.33 1.99 7.61
CA HIS A 314 -6.34 1.37 8.49
C HIS A 314 -5.05 2.17 8.68
N HIS A 315 -4.95 3.33 8.02
CA HIS A 315 -3.74 4.13 7.99
C HIS A 315 -2.49 3.40 7.55
N THR A 316 -2.60 2.28 6.83
CA THR A 316 -1.46 1.56 6.25
C THR A 316 -1.50 1.65 4.73
N LEU A 317 -0.32 1.69 4.10
CA LEU A 317 -0.19 1.74 2.66
C LEU A 317 0.75 0.63 2.19
N VAL A 318 0.28 -0.18 1.25
CA VAL A 318 1.13 -1.15 0.55
C VAL A 318 1.85 -0.44 -0.59
N THR A 319 3.17 -0.34 -0.48
CA THR A 319 4.04 0.21 -1.53
C THR A 319 4.99 -0.85 -2.07
N ARG A 320 5.52 -0.62 -3.27
CA ARG A 320 6.52 -1.51 -3.87
C ARG A 320 7.63 -0.73 -4.55
N ARG A 321 8.88 -1.02 -4.19
CA ARG A 321 10.08 -0.44 -4.80
C ARG A 321 11.08 -1.55 -5.14
N ASN A 322 11.62 -1.52 -6.36
CA ASN A 322 12.58 -2.53 -6.87
C ASN A 322 12.13 -3.99 -6.64
N GLY A 323 10.81 -4.25 -6.76
CA GLY A 323 10.25 -5.58 -6.55
C GLY A 323 10.21 -6.04 -5.08
N LYS A 324 10.34 -5.14 -4.11
CA LYS A 324 10.14 -5.36 -2.67
C LYS A 324 8.91 -4.63 -2.19
N ILE A 325 8.07 -5.31 -1.42
CA ILE A 325 6.81 -4.77 -0.90
C ILE A 325 7.05 -4.27 0.53
N LEU A 326 6.49 -3.12 0.87
CA LEU A 326 6.46 -2.55 2.21
C LEU A 326 5.00 -2.23 2.58
N ILE A 327 4.65 -2.47 3.84
CA ILE A 327 3.41 -2.02 4.47
C ILE A 327 3.82 -1.04 5.58
N SER A 328 3.41 0.22 5.49
CA SER A 328 3.79 1.30 6.44
C SER A 328 2.63 2.26 6.71
N GLY A 329 2.74 3.13 7.72
CA GLY A 329 1.69 4.08 8.12
C GLY A 329 1.47 5.29 7.18
N ASN A 330 0.43 6.11 7.46
CA ASN A 330 0.14 7.44 6.87
C ASN A 330 0.00 8.56 7.98
N CYS A 331 -0.50 9.78 7.71
CA CYS A 331 -0.39 10.98 8.60
C CYS A 331 -1.73 11.42 9.28
N THR A 332 -1.76 11.84 10.59
CA THR A 332 -3.00 12.21 11.36
C THR A 332 -2.94 13.47 12.29
N ALA A 333 -4.04 13.81 13.01
CA ALA A 333 -4.47 15.05 13.74
C ALA A 333 -3.56 15.65 14.85
N ASN A 334 -2.28 15.79 14.55
CA ASN A 334 -1.25 16.20 15.51
C ASN A 334 -1.29 17.68 15.96
N ALA A 335 -1.94 18.57 15.21
CA ALA A 335 -1.89 20.01 15.48
C ALA A 335 -2.72 20.42 16.70
N ALA A 336 -3.93 19.87 16.87
CA ALA A 336 -4.78 20.15 18.01
C ALA A 336 -4.10 19.74 19.33
N LEU A 337 -3.52 18.54 19.40
CA LEU A 337 -2.73 18.12 20.57
C LEU A 337 -1.46 18.96 20.76
N GLY A 338 -0.83 19.41 19.67
CA GLY A 338 0.31 20.33 19.71
C GLY A 338 0.02 21.63 20.46
N THR A 339 -1.21 22.17 20.39
CA THR A 339 -1.59 23.35 21.16
C THR A 339 -1.70 23.09 22.66
N LEU A 340 -2.16 21.90 23.07
CA LEU A 340 -2.21 21.49 24.48
C LEU A 340 -0.82 21.14 25.04
N ALA A 341 0.15 20.86 24.17
CA ALA A 341 1.55 20.65 24.56
C ALA A 341 2.30 21.95 24.89
N CYS A 342 1.64 23.11 24.76
CA CYS A 342 2.24 24.43 24.88
C CYS A 342 1.59 25.23 26.03
N ASP A 343 2.37 26.09 26.67
CA ASP A 343 1.83 27.04 27.66
C ASP A 343 0.85 28.05 27.01
N PRO A 344 -0.24 28.45 27.69
CA PRO A 344 -0.60 28.11 29.07
C PRO A 344 -1.46 26.84 29.20
N PHE A 345 -1.68 26.09 28.12
CA PHE A 345 -2.62 24.96 28.11
C PHE A 345 -2.00 23.65 28.60
N PHE A 346 -0.67 23.59 28.62
CA PHE A 346 0.07 22.43 29.08
C PHE A 346 -0.26 22.11 30.54
N GLU A 347 -0.65 20.85 30.74
CA GLU A 347 -0.84 20.24 32.04
C GLU A 347 0.08 19.04 32.17
N PRO A 348 0.93 18.98 33.21
CA PRO A 348 1.84 17.85 33.40
C PRO A 348 1.14 16.49 33.43
N GLY A 349 -0.10 16.44 33.93
CA GLY A 349 -0.92 15.23 33.98
C GLY A 349 -1.34 14.69 32.60
N LEU A 350 -1.39 15.55 31.58
CA LEU A 350 -1.76 15.17 30.20
C LEU A 350 -0.55 14.79 29.34
N ALA A 351 0.67 15.10 29.76
CA ALA A 351 1.88 14.98 28.93
C ALA A 351 2.08 13.59 28.31
N ALA A 352 1.84 12.52 29.08
CA ALA A 352 1.98 11.15 28.59
C ALA A 352 0.95 10.78 27.51
N ALA A 353 -0.21 11.45 27.52
CA ALA A 353 -1.30 11.21 26.59
C ALA A 353 -1.20 12.06 25.31
N LEU A 354 -0.35 13.09 25.27
CA LEU A 354 -0.10 13.91 24.08
C LEU A 354 0.82 13.17 23.09
N ASN A 355 0.28 12.15 22.42
CA ASN A 355 0.99 11.29 21.49
C ASN A 355 0.13 10.90 20.27
N GLU A 356 0.72 10.23 19.28
CA GLU A 356 0.05 9.87 18.01
C GLU A 356 -1.21 9.01 18.22
N ALA A 357 -1.20 8.06 19.17
CA ALA A 357 -2.38 7.22 19.41
C ALA A 357 -3.58 8.07 19.87
N LYS A 358 -3.31 9.07 20.72
CA LYS A 358 -4.35 10.01 21.12
C LYS A 358 -4.76 10.97 20.00
N ALA A 359 -3.85 11.32 19.09
CA ALA A 359 -4.18 12.11 17.91
C ALA A 359 -5.19 11.36 17.02
N ILE A 360 -5.02 10.05 16.85
CA ILE A 360 -5.96 9.20 16.10
C ILE A 360 -7.32 9.10 16.81
N GLU A 361 -7.32 8.89 18.14
CA GLU A 361 -8.56 8.89 18.92
C GLU A 361 -9.30 10.23 18.83
N LEU A 362 -8.56 11.35 18.80
CA LEU A 362 -9.12 12.68 18.69
C LEU A 362 -9.75 12.88 17.31
N TYR A 363 -9.04 12.46 16.26
CA TYR A 363 -9.53 12.51 14.88
C TYR A 363 -10.81 11.67 14.67
N THR A 364 -10.88 10.51 15.34
CA THR A 364 -12.07 9.66 15.38
C THR A 364 -13.26 10.36 16.02
N ALA A 365 -13.02 11.08 17.11
CA ALA A 365 -14.07 11.78 17.83
C ALA A 365 -14.55 13.01 17.04
N GLU A 366 -13.64 13.82 16.49
CA GLU A 366 -14.02 15.05 15.77
C GLU A 366 -14.82 14.76 14.51
N THR A 367 -14.43 13.77 13.70
CA THR A 367 -15.16 13.42 12.46
C THR A 367 -16.60 12.94 12.74
N LYS A 368 -16.84 12.28 13.88
CA LYS A 368 -18.20 11.90 14.32
C LYS A 368 -19.03 13.10 14.77
N LEU A 369 -18.40 14.09 15.38
CA LEU A 369 -19.08 15.31 15.80
C LEU A 369 -19.39 16.22 14.60
N ASP A 370 -18.51 16.23 13.60
CA ASP A 370 -18.63 17.01 12.37
C ASP A 370 -19.58 16.40 11.33
N ASP A 371 -20.12 15.19 11.54
CA ASP A 371 -20.92 14.45 10.55
C ASP A 371 -22.10 15.26 9.97
N SER A 372 -22.61 16.23 10.73
CA SER A 372 -23.67 17.13 10.24
C SER A 372 -23.21 18.17 9.22
N GLN A 373 -21.94 18.57 9.21
CA GLN A 373 -21.37 19.55 8.26
C GLN A 373 -20.46 18.88 7.23
N MET A 374 -19.72 17.86 7.64
CA MET A 374 -18.88 17.00 6.80
C MET A 374 -19.32 15.54 6.99
N PRO A 375 -20.37 15.10 6.27
CA PRO A 375 -20.92 13.75 6.43
C PRO A 375 -19.93 12.66 6.07
N GLY A 376 -19.67 11.76 7.02
CA GLY A 376 -18.71 10.66 6.91
C GLY A 376 -17.67 10.73 8.04
N HIS A 377 -17.71 9.72 8.91
CA HIS A 377 -16.91 9.66 10.12
C HIS A 377 -15.77 8.63 10.00
N TYR A 378 -14.63 8.95 10.62
CA TYR A 378 -13.51 8.04 10.76
C TYR A 378 -13.73 7.09 11.96
N PRO A 379 -13.54 5.77 11.82
CA PRO A 379 -13.67 4.98 10.58
C PRO A 379 -15.16 4.71 10.23
N PRO A 380 -15.52 4.38 8.96
CA PRO A 380 -14.64 4.14 7.81
C PRO A 380 -14.68 5.22 6.71
N ASP A 381 -15.62 6.16 6.76
CA ASP A 381 -15.94 7.04 5.63
C ASP A 381 -14.98 8.23 5.47
N ASP A 382 -14.39 8.67 6.60
CA ASP A 382 -13.36 9.71 6.75
C ASP A 382 -13.36 10.82 5.68
N THR A 383 -14.21 11.83 5.87
CA THR A 383 -14.32 12.98 4.97
C THR A 383 -13.51 14.20 5.40
N GLY A 384 -12.65 14.05 6.43
CA GLY A 384 -12.00 15.17 7.10
C GLY A 384 -12.84 15.74 8.25
N SER A 385 -12.28 16.75 8.92
CA SER A 385 -13.00 17.57 9.88
C SER A 385 -12.43 18.99 9.92
N THR A 386 -13.02 19.87 10.73
CA THR A 386 -12.57 21.26 10.94
C THR A 386 -12.10 21.50 12.37
N GLY A 387 -11.30 22.54 12.58
CA GLY A 387 -10.71 22.85 13.88
C GLY A 387 -11.70 22.96 15.05
N PRO A 388 -12.92 23.52 14.86
CA PRO A 388 -13.92 23.57 15.93
C PRO A 388 -14.30 22.20 16.49
N TRP A 389 -14.32 21.16 15.67
CA TRP A 389 -14.75 19.83 16.12
C TRP A 389 -13.66 19.07 16.85
N SER A 390 -12.39 19.32 16.50
CA SER A 390 -11.27 18.86 17.32
C SER A 390 -11.33 19.47 18.73
N MET A 391 -11.67 20.76 18.84
CA MET A 391 -11.89 21.40 20.15
C MET A 391 -13.12 20.85 20.88
N ARG A 392 -14.24 20.62 20.19
CA ARG A 392 -15.44 20.00 20.80
C ARG A 392 -15.17 18.60 21.33
N ALA A 393 -14.37 17.81 20.62
CA ALA A 393 -13.95 16.49 21.11
C ALA A 393 -13.11 16.62 22.39
N LEU A 394 -12.15 17.57 22.41
CA LEU A 394 -11.33 17.85 23.61
C LEU A 394 -12.18 18.36 24.79
N GLU A 395 -13.20 19.18 24.54
CA GLU A 395 -14.15 19.65 25.55
C GLU A 395 -14.96 18.48 26.14
N GLN A 396 -15.46 17.57 25.29
CA GLN A 396 -16.16 16.36 25.73
C GLN A 396 -15.27 15.42 26.56
N TRP A 397 -13.97 15.41 26.29
CA TRP A 397 -12.99 14.66 27.10
C TRP A 397 -12.65 15.35 28.42
N GLY A 398 -13.10 16.59 28.63
CA GLY A 398 -12.75 17.40 29.79
C GLY A 398 -11.29 17.86 29.79
N TRP A 399 -10.66 17.90 28.61
CA TRP A 399 -9.26 18.33 28.47
C TRP A 399 -9.14 19.83 28.25
N ILE A 400 -10.23 20.49 27.89
CA ILE A 400 -10.39 21.94 27.80
C ILE A 400 -11.79 22.30 28.35
N ASP A 401 -11.97 23.53 28.81
CA ASP A 401 -13.26 23.99 29.35
C ASP A 401 -14.15 24.63 28.29
N ASP A 402 -13.54 25.28 27.30
CA ASP A 402 -14.21 25.93 26.16
C ASP A 402 -13.17 26.16 25.05
N TYR A 403 -13.53 26.82 23.95
CA TYR A 403 -12.60 27.26 22.91
C TYR A 403 -13.09 28.52 22.18
N VAL A 404 -12.14 29.27 21.63
CA VAL A 404 -12.44 30.35 20.68
C VAL A 404 -12.30 29.81 19.27
N HIS A 405 -13.24 30.15 18.39
CA HIS A 405 -13.14 29.92 16.95
C HIS A 405 -13.24 31.25 16.18
N THR A 406 -12.39 31.45 15.19
CA THR A 406 -12.42 32.64 14.33
C THR A 406 -11.88 32.33 12.94
N ARG A 407 -12.30 33.13 11.95
CA ARG A 407 -11.66 33.21 10.62
C ARG A 407 -10.99 34.55 10.36
N SER A 408 -10.93 35.42 11.38
CA SER A 408 -10.32 36.74 11.29
C SER A 408 -8.86 36.68 11.73
N THR A 409 -7.95 37.07 10.85
CA THR A 409 -6.53 37.24 11.17
C THR A 409 -6.33 38.19 12.35
N HIS A 410 -7.07 39.30 12.40
CA HIS A 410 -6.98 40.25 13.50
C HIS A 410 -7.29 39.59 14.86
N ILE A 411 -8.35 38.79 14.93
CA ILE A 411 -8.69 38.05 16.15
C ILE A 411 -7.66 36.96 16.43
N ALA A 412 -7.20 36.22 15.41
CA ALA A 412 -6.18 35.18 15.55
C ALA A 412 -4.87 35.73 16.15
N LEU A 413 -4.40 36.88 15.67
CA LEU A 413 -3.24 37.58 16.23
C LEU A 413 -3.47 38.04 17.68
N GLY A 414 -4.69 38.44 18.02
CA GLY A 414 -5.09 38.76 19.38
C GLY A 414 -5.08 37.55 20.32
N LEU A 415 -5.53 36.39 19.83
CA LEU A 415 -5.51 35.11 20.55
C LEU A 415 -4.08 34.61 20.78
N LEU A 416 -3.21 34.78 19.79
CA LEU A 416 -1.78 34.42 19.91
C LEU A 416 -1.06 35.11 21.06
N ASN A 417 -1.51 36.32 21.44
CA ASN A 417 -0.95 37.02 22.61
C ASN A 417 -1.35 36.38 23.96
N LYS A 418 -2.35 35.49 23.96
CA LYS A 418 -2.83 34.77 25.16
C LYS A 418 -2.30 33.34 25.25
N GLY A 419 -1.83 32.78 24.15
CA GLY A 419 -1.37 31.39 24.05
C GLY A 419 -1.31 30.93 22.59
N PRO A 420 -0.87 29.70 22.33
CA PRO A 420 -0.85 29.14 20.98
C PRO A 420 -2.26 29.01 20.41
N ILE A 421 -2.36 28.96 19.09
CA ILE A 421 -3.59 28.66 18.36
C ILE A 421 -3.34 27.48 17.43
N SER A 422 -4.39 26.82 16.98
CA SER A 422 -4.35 25.89 15.85
C SER A 422 -5.00 26.56 14.65
N ILE A 423 -4.40 26.43 13.47
CA ILE A 423 -5.00 26.90 12.22
C ILE A 423 -5.23 25.70 11.30
N GLY A 424 -6.46 25.56 10.80
CA GLY A 424 -6.81 24.65 9.71
C GLY A 424 -6.91 25.45 8.42
N VAL A 425 -6.06 25.16 7.43
CA VAL A 425 -6.00 25.95 6.19
C VAL A 425 -5.94 25.03 4.97
N PRO A 426 -6.37 25.49 3.78
CA PRO A 426 -5.96 24.85 2.56
C PRO A 426 -4.44 24.90 2.47
N TRP A 427 -3.81 23.75 2.27
CA TRP A 427 -2.38 23.65 2.09
C TRP A 427 -2.08 23.61 0.61
N LEU A 428 -1.31 24.59 0.14
CA LEU A 428 -0.91 24.70 -1.27
C LEU A 428 0.47 24.07 -1.48
N SER A 429 0.76 23.65 -2.71
CA SER A 429 2.05 23.02 -3.02
C SER A 429 3.26 23.91 -2.69
N SER A 430 3.11 25.24 -2.77
CA SER A 430 4.18 26.18 -2.41
C SER A 430 4.51 26.23 -0.92
N MET A 431 3.60 25.75 -0.06
CA MET A 431 3.72 25.87 1.39
C MET A 431 4.55 24.76 2.03
N PHE A 432 4.92 23.72 1.27
CA PHE A 432 5.73 22.61 1.77
C PHE A 432 7.19 22.96 2.02
N THR A 433 7.73 23.97 1.35
CA THR A 433 9.16 24.30 1.42
C THR A 433 9.34 25.76 1.82
N PRO A 434 9.47 26.06 3.12
CA PRO A 434 9.87 27.38 3.57
C PRO A 434 11.23 27.76 2.95
N ASP A 435 11.44 29.05 2.71
CA ASP A 435 12.69 29.54 2.16
C ASP A 435 13.87 29.39 3.13
N LYS A 436 15.06 29.85 2.73
CA LYS A 436 16.28 29.75 3.55
C LYS A 436 16.21 30.52 4.88
N THR A 437 15.24 31.41 5.03
CA THR A 437 14.97 32.16 6.27
C THR A 437 13.83 31.53 7.08
N GLY A 438 13.35 30.36 6.66
CA GLY A 438 12.22 29.66 7.25
C GLY A 438 10.87 30.28 6.91
N THR A 439 10.75 31.11 5.87
CA THR A 439 9.50 31.79 5.52
C THR A 439 8.74 31.02 4.45
N ILE A 440 7.46 30.73 4.70
CA ILE A 440 6.54 30.18 3.71
C ILE A 440 6.15 31.28 2.74
N HIS A 441 6.10 30.95 1.44
CA HIS A 441 5.55 31.81 0.40
C HIS A 441 4.31 31.16 -0.21
N VAL A 442 3.13 31.75 0.03
CA VAL A 442 1.84 31.22 -0.45
C VAL A 442 1.63 31.63 -1.91
N ASP A 443 1.60 30.65 -2.80
CA ASP A 443 1.33 30.82 -4.23
C ASP A 443 0.04 30.08 -4.60
N PRO A 444 -1.08 30.81 -4.80
CA PRO A 444 -2.36 30.24 -5.24
C PRO A 444 -2.30 29.43 -6.53
N SER A 445 -1.34 29.72 -7.42
CA SER A 445 -1.19 29.02 -8.69
C SER A 445 -0.49 27.66 -8.56
N SER A 446 0.10 27.37 -7.39
CA SER A 446 0.83 26.12 -7.12
C SER A 446 -0.09 24.89 -6.94
N GLY A 447 -1.40 25.10 -6.86
CA GLY A 447 -2.41 24.06 -6.72
C GLY A 447 -2.65 23.63 -5.27
N LEU A 448 -3.88 23.20 -5.00
CA LEU A 448 -4.32 22.70 -3.70
C LEU A 448 -3.78 21.28 -3.46
N ALA A 449 -3.07 21.07 -2.35
CA ALA A 449 -2.59 19.77 -1.91
C ALA A 449 -3.56 19.06 -0.95
N GLY A 450 -4.39 19.82 -0.23
CA GLY A 450 -5.43 19.31 0.67
C GLY A 450 -5.71 20.28 1.82
N GLY A 451 -6.48 19.86 2.83
CA GLY A 451 -6.52 20.54 4.12
C GLY A 451 -5.31 20.15 4.98
N HIS A 452 -4.78 21.10 5.75
CA HIS A 452 -3.75 20.81 6.75
C HIS A 452 -3.99 21.65 7.99
N GLN A 453 -3.76 21.04 9.15
CA GLN A 453 -3.84 21.73 10.43
C GLN A 453 -2.45 21.83 11.05
N VAL A 454 -2.10 23.01 11.56
CA VAL A 454 -0.81 23.29 12.21
C VAL A 454 -1.01 24.13 13.47
N ALA A 455 -0.10 23.97 14.44
CA ALA A 455 -0.07 24.84 15.60
C ALA A 455 0.66 26.15 15.26
N VAL A 456 0.26 27.25 15.88
CA VAL A 456 0.94 28.55 15.80
C VAL A 456 1.33 28.95 17.21
N VAL A 457 2.63 29.17 17.40
CA VAL A 457 3.27 29.27 18.72
C VAL A 457 3.97 30.60 18.94
N GLY A 458 3.93 31.51 17.96
CA GLY A 458 4.53 32.83 18.09
C GLY A 458 3.93 33.87 17.14
N ASN A 459 4.01 35.14 17.56
CA ASN A 459 3.60 36.30 16.78
C ASN A 459 4.71 37.36 16.82
N ASP A 460 5.36 37.60 15.69
CA ASP A 460 6.34 38.66 15.50
C ASP A 460 5.62 39.87 14.90
N ALA A 461 5.14 40.76 15.78
CA ALA A 461 4.39 41.94 15.37
C ALA A 461 5.24 42.97 14.61
N GLN A 462 6.54 43.05 14.89
CA GLN A 462 7.43 43.96 14.19
C GLN A 462 7.68 43.47 12.77
N GLY A 463 7.87 42.16 12.58
CA GLY A 463 8.03 41.52 11.29
C GLY A 463 6.72 41.20 10.56
N GLN A 464 5.56 41.47 11.16
CA GLN A 464 4.23 41.14 10.64
C GLN A 464 4.08 39.68 10.18
N ARG A 465 4.50 38.74 11.03
CA ARG A 465 4.51 37.31 10.72
C ARG A 465 4.24 36.47 11.97
N ILE A 466 3.73 35.26 11.76
CA ILE A 466 3.49 34.27 12.80
C ILE A 466 4.46 33.10 12.67
N TYR A 467 4.74 32.44 13.79
CA TYR A 467 5.61 31.28 13.85
C TYR A 467 4.78 30.02 14.02
N ILE A 468 4.73 29.20 12.98
CA ILE A 468 3.96 27.96 12.96
C ILE A 468 4.85 26.79 13.32
N ARG A 469 4.31 25.81 14.05
CA ARG A 469 4.94 24.52 14.32
C ARG A 469 4.17 23.44 13.59
N ASN A 470 4.88 22.69 12.76
CA ASN A 470 4.31 21.59 11.99
C ASN A 470 4.57 20.25 12.70
N SER A 471 3.74 19.26 12.43
CA SER A 471 3.89 17.91 12.97
C SER A 471 4.92 17.06 12.24
N TRP A 472 5.52 17.57 11.16
CA TRP A 472 6.47 16.86 10.30
C TRP A 472 7.91 16.83 10.82
N GLY A 473 8.08 16.98 12.14
CA GLY A 473 9.38 16.90 12.81
C GLY A 473 10.32 18.08 12.59
N GLU A 474 11.49 18.00 13.21
CA GLU A 474 12.46 19.11 13.31
C GLU A 474 13.18 19.41 11.98
N GLY A 475 13.15 18.48 11.02
CA GLY A 475 13.81 18.65 9.71
C GLY A 475 13.09 19.62 8.76
N TRP A 476 11.90 20.10 9.12
CA TRP A 476 11.10 21.01 8.29
C TRP A 476 11.24 22.46 8.75
N GLY A 477 11.58 23.36 7.81
CA GLY A 477 11.76 24.79 8.11
C GLY A 477 12.92 25.06 9.08
N ILE A 478 12.65 25.75 10.18
CA ILE A 478 13.56 26.04 11.29
C ILE A 478 13.16 25.14 12.46
N ASP A 479 13.84 24.00 12.62
CA ASP A 479 13.61 23.05 13.72
C ASP A 479 12.13 22.64 13.86
N GLY A 480 11.45 22.38 12.74
CA GLY A 480 10.02 22.02 12.67
C GLY A 480 9.06 23.20 12.63
N HIS A 481 9.58 24.41 12.45
CA HIS A 481 8.80 25.64 12.44
C HIS A 481 8.99 26.45 11.16
N ALA A 482 8.06 27.36 10.88
CA ALA A 482 8.21 28.31 9.80
C ALA A 482 7.54 29.65 10.11
N TRP A 483 7.99 30.70 9.45
CA TRP A 483 7.32 31.98 9.42
C TRP A 483 6.26 31.99 8.33
N LEU A 484 5.09 32.53 8.65
CA LEU A 484 4.03 32.84 7.68
C LEU A 484 3.65 34.31 7.88
N SER A 485 3.65 35.11 6.82
CA SER A 485 3.30 36.53 6.97
C SER A 485 1.83 36.71 7.32
N TRP A 486 1.49 37.83 7.96
CA TRP A 486 0.09 38.16 8.25
C TRP A 486 -0.77 38.28 6.98
N ALA A 487 -0.19 38.74 5.87
CA ALA A 487 -0.89 38.85 4.60
C ALA A 487 -1.25 37.47 4.01
N GLU A 488 -0.35 36.50 4.13
CA GLU A 488 -0.58 35.13 3.69
C GLU A 488 -1.56 34.40 4.59
N LEU A 489 -1.47 34.61 5.91
CA LEU A 489 -2.46 34.12 6.85
C LEU A 489 -3.85 34.69 6.53
N GLU A 490 -3.95 35.98 6.22
CA GLU A 490 -5.20 36.61 5.80
C GLU A 490 -5.76 35.96 4.54
N TYR A 491 -4.94 35.72 3.53
CA TYR A 491 -5.36 35.01 2.33
C TYR A 491 -5.89 33.61 2.65
N LEU A 492 -5.16 32.83 3.45
CA LEU A 492 -5.54 31.45 3.79
C LEU A 492 -6.83 31.36 4.61
N LEU A 493 -7.08 32.33 5.50
CA LEU A 493 -8.29 32.37 6.33
C LEU A 493 -9.49 32.95 5.59
N SER A 494 -9.29 33.97 4.74
CA SER A 494 -10.37 34.64 4.03
C SER A 494 -10.73 33.93 2.71
N GLU A 495 -9.85 34.00 1.72
CA GLU A 495 -10.07 33.44 0.39
C GLU A 495 -9.89 31.91 0.37
N GLY A 496 -8.99 31.39 1.20
CA GLY A 496 -8.75 29.95 1.34
C GLY A 496 -9.79 29.19 2.17
N GLY A 497 -10.66 29.88 2.90
CA GLY A 497 -11.69 29.26 3.74
C GLY A 497 -11.17 28.56 5.00
N GLY A 498 -9.94 28.88 5.43
CA GLY A 498 -9.36 28.35 6.66
C GLY A 498 -10.05 28.82 7.93
N ASP A 499 -9.68 28.21 9.05
CA ASP A 499 -10.16 28.52 10.39
C ASP A 499 -9.02 28.57 11.42
N VAL A 500 -9.35 29.17 12.56
CA VAL A 500 -8.48 29.27 13.72
C VAL A 500 -9.25 28.85 14.95
N VAL A 501 -8.64 28.01 15.77
CA VAL A 501 -9.16 27.65 17.09
C VAL A 501 -8.10 27.85 18.19
N GLN A 502 -8.56 28.24 19.37
CA GLN A 502 -7.73 28.31 20.57
C GLN A 502 -8.49 27.66 21.74
N PRO A 503 -7.89 26.69 22.45
CA PRO A 503 -8.52 26.11 23.64
C PRO A 503 -8.60 27.15 24.77
N ILE A 504 -9.59 27.00 25.63
CA ILE A 504 -9.74 27.75 26.88
C ILE A 504 -9.65 26.76 28.03
N LYS A 505 -8.86 27.12 29.05
CA LYS A 505 -8.81 26.44 30.34
C LYS A 505 -9.04 27.44 31.46
N HIS A 506 -10.05 27.20 32.30
CA HIS A 506 -10.30 27.94 33.53
C HIS A 506 -9.42 27.35 34.62
N ARG A 507 -8.23 27.92 34.80
CA ARG A 507 -7.37 27.59 35.95
C ARG A 507 -7.94 28.12 37.25
#